data_AF-A0A1C5YA23-F1
#
_entry.id   AF-A0A1C5YA23-F1
#
_cell.length_a   1.000
_cell.length_b   1.000
_cell.length_c   1.000
_cell.angle_alpha   90.00
_cell.angle_beta   90.00
_cell.angle_gamma   90.00
#
_symmetry.space_group_name_H-M   'P 1'
#
loop_
_entity.id
_entity.type
_entity.pdbx_description
1 polymer ?
#
loop_
_entity_poly.entity_id
_entity_poly.type
_entity_poly.pdbx_seq_one_letter_code
_entity_poly.pdbx_strand_id
1 'polypeptide(L)'
;MNVTWAGAAAIGVLLFTGYTGYRRGFIKEIVSVFFVFLALALAWTINPYVNTFLMEKTSLYDKIQESCREFSDTQDVAEGNGEDEETEDSLIGRLPLPGILQKNLVANNTQEAYQYLAVDTFRDYVSEYLARAIINGLSYLLAYALANLILRVAMLVLDMIAGLPLISGANRLTGGIVGVAKGILFIWIALLLLTILCSSDIGKSGLELVEKDSILQALYKHDVLVNFFMDIFYKN
;
A
#
# COMPACT_ATOMS: atom_id res chain seq x y z
N MET A 1 19.64 27.05 10.12
CA MET A 1 19.13 25.89 9.36
C MET A 1 19.36 24.68 10.25
N ASN A 2 18.30 24.19 10.90
CA ASN A 2 18.41 22.98 11.71
C ASN A 2 18.13 21.80 10.78
N VAL A 3 19.19 21.11 10.37
CA VAL A 3 19.10 19.83 9.66
C VAL A 3 19.19 18.74 10.72
N THR A 4 18.08 18.05 10.93
CA THR A 4 17.95 16.89 11.79
C THR A 4 18.50 15.65 11.07
N TRP A 5 18.60 14.53 11.81
CA TRP A 5 18.99 13.25 11.22
C TRP A 5 18.03 12.79 10.11
N ALA A 6 16.74 13.16 10.18
CA ALA A 6 15.76 12.79 9.16
C ALA A 6 15.85 13.66 7.90
N GLY A 7 16.18 14.94 8.04
CA GLY A 7 16.54 15.78 6.88
C GLY A 7 17.81 15.28 6.20
N ALA A 8 18.81 14.87 6.97
CA ALA A 8 20.01 14.22 6.43
C ALA A 8 19.68 12.90 5.72
N ALA A 9 18.78 12.08 6.28
CA ALA A 9 18.30 10.86 5.65
C ALA A 9 17.57 11.15 4.32
N ALA A 10 16.71 12.17 4.27
CA ALA A 10 16.02 12.59 3.05
C ALA A 10 17.02 13.03 1.95
N ILE A 11 18.05 13.82 2.30
CA ILE A 11 19.13 14.13 1.35
C ILE A 11 19.83 12.84 0.89
N GLY A 12 20.11 11.92 1.80
CA GLY A 12 20.68 10.61 1.49
C GLY A 12 19.85 9.84 0.46
N VAL A 13 18.53 9.82 0.61
CA VAL A 13 17.61 9.22 -0.37
C VAL A 13 17.70 9.93 -1.72
N LEU A 14 17.69 11.26 -1.76
CA LEU A 14 17.79 12.03 -3.00
C LEU A 14 19.13 11.80 -3.72
N LEU A 15 20.24 11.76 -2.99
CA LEU A 15 21.56 11.48 -3.55
C LEU A 15 21.66 10.03 -4.04
N PHE A 16 21.14 9.07 -3.27
CA PHE A 16 21.15 7.66 -3.65
C PHE A 16 20.32 7.41 -4.90
N THR A 17 19.11 7.96 -4.97
CA THR A 17 18.21 7.82 -6.12
C THR A 17 18.74 8.59 -7.33
N GLY A 18 19.27 9.78 -7.15
CA GLY A 18 19.94 10.55 -8.20
C GLY A 18 21.18 9.86 -8.76
N TYR A 19 22.04 9.30 -7.90
CA TYR A 19 23.22 8.54 -8.33
C TYR A 19 22.85 7.25 -9.06
N THR A 20 21.84 6.54 -8.55
CA THR A 20 21.33 5.33 -9.20
C THR A 20 20.75 5.64 -10.57
N GLY A 21 19.95 6.72 -10.69
CA GLY A 21 19.43 7.21 -11.95
C GLY A 21 20.53 7.65 -12.91
N TYR A 22 21.58 8.30 -12.41
CA TYR A 22 22.74 8.70 -13.23
C TYR A 22 23.50 7.49 -13.79
N ARG A 23 23.71 6.45 -12.99
CA ARG A 23 24.37 5.21 -13.43
C ARG A 23 23.52 4.42 -14.42
N ARG A 24 22.21 4.35 -14.21
CA ARG A 24 21.28 3.60 -15.07
C ARG A 24 20.96 4.32 -16.38
N GLY A 25 20.94 5.66 -16.35
CA GLY A 25 20.55 6.51 -17.45
C GLY A 25 19.03 6.66 -17.60
N PHE A 26 18.61 7.70 -18.32
CA PHE A 26 17.22 8.12 -18.46
C PHE A 26 16.30 7.03 -19.00
N ILE A 27 16.70 6.36 -20.09
CA ILE A 27 15.89 5.31 -20.72
C ILE A 27 15.54 4.21 -19.71
N LYS A 28 16.53 3.73 -18.93
CA LYS A 28 16.31 2.67 -17.95
C LYS A 28 15.43 3.13 -16.78
N GLU A 29 15.51 4.39 -16.37
CA GLU A 29 14.60 4.91 -15.32
C GLU A 29 13.17 5.08 -15.81
N ILE A 30 12.93 5.60 -17.02
CA ILE A 30 11.56 5.66 -17.59
C ILE A 30 10.99 4.25 -17.75
N VAL A 31 11.77 3.33 -18.31
CA VAL A 31 11.36 1.93 -18.46
C VAL A 31 11.05 1.35 -17.08
N SER A 32 11.86 1.61 -16.05
CA SER A 32 11.58 1.15 -14.68
C SER A 32 10.24 1.66 -14.15
N VAL A 33 9.86 2.90 -14.43
CA VAL A 33 8.55 3.46 -13.99
C VAL A 33 7.41 2.79 -14.75
N PHE A 34 7.53 2.66 -16.07
CA PHE A 34 6.54 1.94 -16.89
C PHE A 34 6.35 0.49 -16.42
N PHE A 35 7.45 -0.17 -16.04
CA PHE A 35 7.44 -1.55 -15.58
C PHE A 35 6.72 -1.74 -14.24
N VAL A 36 6.66 -0.71 -13.38
CA VAL A 36 5.84 -0.78 -12.16
C VAL A 36 4.35 -0.87 -12.53
N PHE A 37 3.88 -0.04 -13.45
CA PHE A 37 2.49 -0.10 -13.92
C PHE A 37 2.20 -1.41 -14.65
N LEU A 38 3.14 -1.88 -15.48
CA LEU A 38 3.01 -3.18 -16.13
C LEU A 38 3.00 -4.32 -15.11
N ALA A 39 3.80 -4.25 -14.05
CA ALA A 39 3.79 -5.23 -12.97
C ALA A 39 2.47 -5.23 -12.21
N LEU A 40 1.88 -4.07 -11.93
CA LEU A 40 0.56 -3.95 -11.31
C LEU A 40 -0.55 -4.55 -12.20
N ALA A 41 -0.47 -4.32 -13.51
CA ALA A 41 -1.41 -4.91 -14.48
C ALA A 41 -1.26 -6.44 -14.54
N LEU A 42 -0.03 -6.94 -14.63
CA LEU A 42 0.25 -8.39 -14.62
C LEU A 42 -0.12 -9.04 -13.29
N ALA A 43 0.05 -8.33 -12.17
CA ALA A 43 -0.36 -8.80 -10.85
C ALA A 43 -1.85 -9.14 -10.85
N TRP A 44 -2.69 -8.37 -11.53
CA TRP A 44 -4.12 -8.65 -11.63
C TRP A 44 -4.41 -10.00 -12.32
N THR A 45 -3.64 -10.35 -13.35
CA THR A 45 -3.74 -11.64 -14.04
C THR A 45 -3.18 -12.80 -13.20
N ILE A 46 -2.09 -12.57 -12.47
CA ILE A 46 -1.44 -13.61 -11.64
C ILE A 46 -2.22 -13.83 -10.33
N ASN A 47 -2.85 -12.79 -9.80
CA ASN A 47 -3.56 -12.80 -8.52
C ASN A 47 -4.56 -13.96 -8.33
N PRO A 48 -5.48 -14.27 -9.27
CA PRO A 48 -6.43 -15.38 -9.07
C PRO A 48 -5.71 -16.71 -8.82
N TYR A 49 -4.62 -17.00 -9.55
CA TYR A 49 -3.86 -18.23 -9.37
C TYR A 49 -3.15 -18.29 -8.01
N VAL A 50 -2.56 -17.17 -7.59
CA VAL A 50 -1.92 -17.07 -6.27
C VAL A 50 -2.97 -17.20 -5.17
N ASN A 51 -4.15 -16.62 -5.37
CA ASN A 51 -5.23 -16.61 -4.39
C ASN A 51 -5.74 -18.03 -4.14
N THR A 52 -6.06 -18.76 -5.22
CA THR A 52 -6.45 -20.17 -5.15
C THR A 52 -5.34 -21.02 -4.52
N PHE A 53 -4.06 -20.76 -4.86
CA PHE A 53 -2.95 -21.47 -4.25
C PHE A 53 -2.88 -21.24 -2.73
N LEU A 54 -3.03 -20.00 -2.26
CA LEU A 54 -3.05 -19.69 -0.83
C LEU A 54 -4.27 -20.31 -0.13
N MET A 55 -5.45 -20.25 -0.75
CA MET A 55 -6.68 -20.80 -0.18
C MET A 55 -6.69 -22.33 -0.11
N GLU A 56 -6.22 -23.02 -1.14
CA GLU A 56 -6.38 -24.48 -1.24
C GLU A 56 -5.15 -25.28 -0.84
N LYS A 57 -3.95 -24.74 -1.04
CA LYS A 57 -2.69 -25.49 -0.91
C LYS A 57 -1.90 -25.11 0.33
N THR A 58 -2.29 -24.06 1.03
CA THR A 58 -1.58 -23.61 2.23
C THR A 58 -2.52 -23.53 3.42
N SER A 59 -2.02 -23.84 4.61
CA SER A 59 -2.75 -23.65 5.88
C SER A 59 -2.80 -22.18 6.32
N LEU A 60 -2.44 -21.24 5.44
CA LEU A 60 -2.42 -19.83 5.76
C LEU A 60 -3.84 -19.27 5.85
N TYR A 61 -4.75 -19.76 5.00
CA TYR A 61 -6.16 -19.39 5.05
C TYR A 61 -6.76 -19.73 6.41
N ASP A 62 -6.66 -21.00 6.82
CA ASP A 62 -7.24 -21.49 8.07
C ASP A 62 -6.72 -20.70 9.29
N LYS A 63 -5.41 -20.42 9.34
CA LYS A 63 -4.81 -19.62 10.43
C LYS A 63 -5.32 -18.19 10.47
N ILE A 64 -5.49 -17.55 9.32
CA ILE A 64 -6.00 -16.19 9.23
C ILE A 64 -7.48 -16.16 9.60
N GLN A 65 -8.25 -17.15 9.15
CA GLN A 65 -9.66 -17.31 9.50
C GLN A 65 -9.83 -17.49 11.01
N GLU A 66 -9.06 -18.39 11.63
CA GLU A 66 -9.06 -18.60 13.08
C GLU A 66 -8.72 -17.30 13.83
N SER A 67 -7.69 -16.58 13.38
CA SER A 67 -7.32 -15.28 13.95
C SER A 67 -8.44 -14.23 13.83
N CYS A 68 -9.16 -14.21 12.70
CA CYS A 68 -10.30 -13.29 12.49
C CYS A 68 -11.51 -13.68 13.35
N ARG A 69 -11.69 -14.98 13.62
CA ARG A 69 -12.72 -15.49 14.50
C ARG A 69 -12.44 -15.14 15.96
N GLU A 70 -11.20 -15.32 16.42
CA GLU A 70 -10.73 -14.88 17.74
C GLU A 70 -10.84 -13.36 17.89
N PHE A 71 -10.49 -12.59 16.86
CA PHE A 71 -10.71 -11.14 16.87
C PHE A 71 -12.19 -10.81 17.09
N SER A 72 -13.09 -11.48 16.39
CA SER A 72 -14.54 -11.28 16.53
C SER A 72 -15.06 -11.71 17.91
N ASP A 73 -14.46 -12.74 18.53
CA ASP A 73 -14.73 -13.12 19.92
C ASP A 73 -14.37 -12.01 20.90
N THR A 74 -13.15 -11.47 20.78
CA THR A 74 -12.64 -10.47 21.74
C THR A 74 -13.41 -9.15 21.70
N GLN A 75 -14.06 -8.85 20.57
CA GLN A 75 -14.87 -7.64 20.40
C GLN A 75 -16.34 -7.85 20.78
N ASP A 76 -16.68 -9.01 21.36
CA ASP A 76 -18.04 -9.37 21.76
C ASP A 76 -19.06 -9.14 20.63
N VAL A 77 -18.67 -9.55 19.41
CA VAL A 77 -19.56 -9.55 18.23
C VAL A 77 -20.67 -10.62 18.40
N ALA A 78 -20.68 -11.31 19.53
CA ALA A 78 -21.65 -12.33 19.90
C ALA A 78 -22.94 -11.69 20.44
N GLU A 79 -24.01 -11.85 19.63
CA GLU A 79 -25.41 -11.85 20.02
C GLU A 79 -25.89 -10.72 20.93
N GLY A 80 -26.60 -9.75 20.33
CA GLY A 80 -27.44 -8.80 21.05
C GLY A 80 -28.41 -9.54 21.97
N ASN A 81 -28.09 -9.56 23.26
CA ASN A 81 -29.02 -9.98 24.30
C ASN A 81 -30.09 -8.90 24.45
N GLY A 82 -31.14 -9.00 23.63
CA GLY A 82 -32.55 -8.83 24.00
C GLY A 82 -33.06 -7.54 24.66
N GLU A 83 -32.25 -6.53 24.94
CA GLU A 83 -32.72 -5.34 25.68
C GLU A 83 -32.47 -3.99 24.96
N ASP A 84 -31.55 -3.94 23.99
CA ASP A 84 -31.41 -2.84 23.03
C ASP A 84 -31.32 -3.45 21.62
N GLU A 85 -32.18 -3.00 20.68
CA GLU A 85 -32.12 -3.41 19.26
C GLU A 85 -30.87 -2.79 18.60
N GLU A 86 -29.67 -3.24 18.98
CA GLU A 86 -28.45 -2.92 18.25
C GLU A 86 -28.49 -3.63 16.89
N THR A 87 -28.60 -2.85 15.82
CA THR A 87 -28.51 -3.39 14.45
C THR A 87 -27.10 -3.89 14.18
N GLU A 88 -26.96 -4.90 13.31
CA GLU A 88 -25.65 -5.42 12.88
C GLU A 88 -24.72 -4.30 12.35
N ASP A 89 -25.27 -3.27 11.72
CA ASP A 89 -24.54 -2.08 11.29
C ASP A 89 -23.90 -1.30 12.45
N SER A 90 -24.61 -1.19 13.58
CA SER A 90 -24.10 -0.56 14.79
C SER A 90 -22.98 -1.37 15.44
N LEU A 91 -23.07 -2.71 15.38
CA LEU A 91 -22.01 -3.62 15.82
C LEU A 91 -20.76 -3.49 14.95
N ILE A 92 -20.91 -3.41 13.62
CA ILE A 92 -19.79 -3.16 12.70
C ILE A 92 -19.09 -1.83 13.02
N GLY A 93 -19.87 -0.78 13.34
CA GLY A 93 -19.32 0.55 13.67
C GLY A 93 -18.46 0.58 14.94
N ARG A 94 -18.65 -0.38 15.85
CA ARG A 94 -17.88 -0.51 17.11
C ARG A 94 -16.56 -1.27 16.93
N LEU A 95 -16.39 -2.01 15.83
CA LEU A 95 -15.16 -2.76 15.58
C LEU A 95 -13.97 -1.80 15.46
N PRO A 96 -12.79 -2.11 16.03
CA PRO A 96 -11.58 -1.29 15.92
C PRO A 96 -10.91 -1.45 14.53
N LEU A 97 -11.70 -1.22 13.48
CA LEU A 97 -11.31 -1.32 12.09
C LEU A 97 -11.30 0.07 11.45
N PRO A 98 -10.45 0.29 10.43
CA PRO A 98 -10.52 1.50 9.61
C PRO A 98 -11.94 1.69 9.05
N GLY A 99 -12.43 2.92 9.04
CA GLY A 99 -13.80 3.23 8.58
C GLY A 99 -14.11 2.76 7.15
N ILE A 100 -13.08 2.58 6.30
CA ILE A 100 -13.26 1.98 4.97
C ILE A 100 -13.70 0.51 5.07
N LEU A 101 -13.15 -0.27 5.99
CA LEU A 101 -13.53 -1.66 6.19
C LEU A 101 -14.91 -1.77 6.83
N GLN A 102 -15.21 -0.93 7.83
CA GLN A 102 -16.55 -0.86 8.43
C GLN A 102 -17.62 -0.57 7.38
N LYS A 103 -17.40 0.46 6.53
CA LYS A 103 -18.34 0.79 5.44
C LYS A 103 -18.52 -0.35 4.45
N ASN A 104 -17.44 -1.07 4.11
CA ASN A 104 -17.51 -2.20 3.19
C ASN A 104 -18.22 -3.40 3.82
N LEU A 105 -18.02 -3.67 5.11
CA LEU A 105 -18.76 -4.69 5.86
C LEU A 105 -20.26 -4.35 5.86
N VAL A 106 -20.65 -3.12 6.24
CA VAL A 106 -22.06 -2.69 6.21
C VAL A 106 -22.65 -2.83 4.80
N ALA A 107 -21.96 -2.33 3.78
CA ALA A 107 -22.45 -2.38 2.40
C ALA A 107 -22.58 -3.79 1.82
N ASN A 108 -21.82 -4.76 2.34
CA ASN A 108 -21.86 -6.15 1.92
C ASN A 108 -22.56 -7.06 2.94
N ASN A 109 -23.22 -6.51 3.97
CA ASN A 109 -23.97 -7.30 4.94
C ASN A 109 -25.34 -7.67 4.33
N THR A 110 -25.32 -8.49 3.28
CA THR A 110 -26.50 -8.88 2.50
C THR A 110 -26.61 -10.39 2.41
N GLN A 111 -27.82 -10.92 2.20
CA GLN A 111 -28.04 -12.35 2.08
C GLN A 111 -27.19 -13.01 0.97
N GLU A 112 -26.94 -12.30 -0.14
CA GLU A 112 -26.06 -12.77 -1.22
C GLU A 112 -24.62 -12.97 -0.75
N ALA A 113 -24.10 -12.08 0.10
CA ALA A 113 -22.76 -12.20 0.64
C ALA A 113 -22.65 -13.41 1.60
N TYR A 114 -23.66 -13.64 2.44
CA TYR A 114 -23.69 -14.82 3.33
C TYR A 114 -23.67 -16.13 2.54
N GLN A 115 -24.45 -16.20 1.46
CA GLN A 115 -24.44 -17.35 0.55
C GLN A 115 -23.09 -17.54 -0.14
N TYR A 116 -22.47 -16.46 -0.62
CA TYR A 116 -21.16 -16.50 -1.27
C TYR A 116 -20.04 -16.96 -0.31
N LEU A 117 -20.11 -16.49 0.94
CA LEU A 117 -19.15 -16.83 2.00
C LEU A 117 -19.42 -18.19 2.65
N ALA A 118 -20.59 -18.79 2.38
CA ALA A 118 -21.07 -20.04 2.99
C ALA A 118 -21.14 -19.97 4.53
N VAL A 119 -21.73 -18.88 5.05
CA VAL A 119 -21.88 -18.59 6.48
C VAL A 119 -23.33 -18.25 6.82
N ASP A 120 -23.77 -18.61 8.02
CA ASP A 120 -25.17 -18.43 8.47
C ASP A 120 -25.32 -17.43 9.63
N THR A 121 -24.21 -17.01 10.26
CA THR A 121 -24.22 -16.10 11.40
C THR A 121 -23.49 -14.81 11.08
N PHE A 122 -23.92 -13.70 11.69
CA PHE A 122 -23.26 -12.39 11.55
C PHE A 122 -21.77 -12.44 11.93
N ARG A 123 -21.46 -13.18 12.98
CA ARG A 123 -20.09 -13.40 13.44
C ARG A 123 -19.24 -14.14 12.40
N ASP A 124 -19.77 -15.23 11.84
CA ASP A 124 -19.04 -15.99 10.81
C ASP A 124 -18.88 -15.14 9.54
N TYR A 125 -19.89 -14.33 9.19
CA TYR A 125 -19.81 -13.32 8.14
C TYR A 125 -18.64 -12.35 8.34
N VAL A 126 -18.54 -11.70 9.50
CA VAL A 126 -17.45 -10.75 9.78
C VAL A 126 -16.09 -11.44 9.69
N SER A 127 -15.93 -12.61 10.32
CA SER A 127 -14.65 -13.33 10.34
C SER A 127 -14.21 -13.81 8.96
N GLU A 128 -15.13 -14.40 8.17
CA GLU A 128 -14.87 -14.92 6.83
C GLU A 128 -14.63 -13.77 5.83
N TYR A 129 -15.37 -12.67 5.93
CA TYR A 129 -15.16 -11.48 5.11
C TYR A 129 -13.77 -10.89 5.33
N LEU A 130 -13.37 -10.71 6.61
CA LEU A 130 -12.06 -10.17 6.96
C LEU A 130 -10.93 -11.11 6.53
N ALA A 131 -11.08 -12.43 6.73
CA ALA A 131 -10.09 -13.41 6.32
C ALA A 131 -9.85 -13.38 4.80
N ARG A 132 -10.93 -13.31 4.01
CA ARG A 132 -10.85 -13.19 2.55
C ARG A 132 -10.25 -11.86 2.13
N ALA A 133 -10.57 -10.75 2.79
CA ALA A 133 -9.96 -9.45 2.50
C ALA A 133 -8.43 -9.50 2.70
N ILE A 134 -7.97 -10.10 3.81
CA ILE A 134 -6.55 -10.27 4.10
C ILE A 134 -5.87 -11.16 3.06
N ILE A 135 -6.46 -12.31 2.72
CA ILE A 135 -5.91 -13.25 1.74
C ILE A 135 -5.88 -12.64 0.33
N ASN A 136 -6.90 -11.90 -0.07
CA ASN A 136 -6.93 -11.18 -1.34
C ASN A 136 -5.82 -10.12 -1.40
N GLY A 137 -5.62 -9.36 -0.32
CA GLY A 137 -4.54 -8.38 -0.21
C GLY A 137 -3.16 -9.04 -0.31
N LEU A 138 -2.92 -10.09 0.48
CA LEU A 138 -1.66 -10.82 0.48
C LEU A 138 -1.37 -11.49 -0.87
N SER A 139 -2.38 -12.10 -1.46
CA SER A 139 -2.29 -12.71 -2.79
C SER A 139 -1.89 -11.67 -3.84
N TYR A 140 -2.48 -10.48 -3.81
CA TYR A 140 -2.12 -9.41 -4.75
C TYR A 140 -0.67 -8.96 -4.56
N LEU A 141 -0.20 -8.84 -3.31
CA LEU A 141 1.19 -8.49 -3.02
C LEU A 141 2.17 -9.55 -3.54
N LEU A 142 1.87 -10.83 -3.34
CA LEU A 142 2.68 -11.94 -3.86
C LEU A 142 2.63 -12.01 -5.39
N ALA A 143 1.46 -11.81 -6.00
CA ALA A 143 1.29 -11.75 -7.45
C ALA A 143 2.09 -10.59 -8.05
N TYR A 144 2.10 -9.42 -7.40
CA TYR A 144 2.92 -8.29 -7.79
C TYR A 144 4.43 -8.57 -7.67
N ALA A 145 4.86 -9.28 -6.61
CA ALA A 145 6.25 -9.72 -6.47
C ALA A 145 6.66 -10.68 -7.60
N LEU A 146 5.79 -11.64 -7.95
CA LEU A 146 5.98 -12.56 -9.07
C LEU A 146 6.01 -11.84 -10.42
N ALA A 147 5.09 -10.90 -10.65
CA ALA A 147 5.07 -10.07 -11.84
C ALA A 147 6.39 -9.29 -12.03
N ASN A 148 6.88 -8.68 -10.94
CA ASN A 148 8.18 -8.00 -10.94
C ASN A 148 9.33 -8.95 -11.26
N LEU A 149 9.32 -10.17 -10.71
CA LEU A 149 10.33 -11.18 -11.01
C LEU A 149 10.32 -11.56 -12.50
N ILE A 150 9.14 -11.86 -13.06
CA ILE A 150 8.97 -12.21 -14.48
C ILE A 150 9.49 -11.09 -15.38
N LEU A 151 9.05 -9.85 -15.12
CA LEU A 151 9.47 -8.70 -15.90
C LEU A 151 10.98 -8.44 -15.80
N ARG A 152 11.57 -8.66 -14.62
CA ARG A 152 13.02 -8.54 -14.43
C ARG A 152 13.79 -9.58 -15.23
N VAL A 153 13.33 -10.83 -15.24
CA VAL A 153 13.92 -11.90 -16.07
C VAL A 153 13.78 -11.57 -17.56
N ALA A 154 12.61 -11.10 -18.00
CA ALA A 154 12.38 -10.69 -19.38
C ALA A 154 13.34 -9.57 -19.82
N MET A 155 13.54 -8.56 -18.96
CA MET A 155 14.49 -7.47 -19.22
C MET A 155 15.94 -7.96 -19.28
N LEU A 156 16.34 -8.91 -18.43
CA LEU A 156 17.69 -9.50 -18.48
C LEU A 156 17.94 -10.23 -19.80
N VAL A 157 16.95 -11.01 -20.26
CA VAL A 157 17.03 -11.71 -21.55
C VAL A 157 17.08 -10.71 -22.70
N LEU A 158 16.25 -9.66 -22.66
CA LEU A 158 16.24 -8.61 -23.66
C LEU A 158 17.58 -7.86 -23.71
N ASP A 159 18.15 -7.50 -22.56
CA ASP A 159 19.46 -6.83 -22.48
C ASP A 159 20.58 -7.75 -23.04
N MET A 160 20.51 -9.07 -22.82
CA MET A 160 21.47 -10.05 -23.35
C MET A 160 21.41 -10.17 -24.87
N ILE A 161 20.21 -10.12 -25.45
CA ILE A 161 20.00 -10.25 -26.91
C ILE A 161 20.25 -8.91 -27.62
N ALA A 162 19.78 -7.81 -27.06
CA ALA A 162 19.77 -6.50 -27.72
C ALA A 162 21.06 -5.69 -27.51
N GLY A 163 21.94 -6.10 -26.59
CA GLY A 163 23.27 -5.51 -26.40
C GLY A 163 23.26 -3.98 -26.25
N LEU A 164 22.19 -3.39 -25.71
CA LEU A 164 21.88 -1.96 -25.81
C LEU A 164 22.96 -1.08 -25.12
N PRO A 165 23.88 -0.44 -25.86
CA PRO A 165 24.87 0.45 -25.28
C PRO A 165 24.30 1.87 -25.34
N LEU A 166 23.36 2.17 -24.44
CA LEU A 166 22.65 3.46 -24.43
C LEU A 166 23.00 4.27 -23.19
N ILE A 167 24.27 4.63 -23.01
CA ILE A 167 24.61 5.63 -21.98
C ILE A 167 25.64 6.64 -22.52
N SER A 168 25.15 7.54 -23.37
CA SER A 168 25.82 8.82 -23.62
C SER A 168 25.82 9.67 -22.33
N GLY A 169 26.72 10.67 -22.23
CA GLY A 169 26.78 11.56 -21.06
C GLY A 169 25.44 12.28 -20.79
N ALA A 170 24.73 12.69 -21.85
CA ALA A 170 23.39 13.27 -21.74
C ALA A 170 22.37 12.28 -21.14
N ASN A 171 22.38 11.01 -21.57
CA ASN A 171 21.48 9.99 -21.02
C ASN A 171 21.72 9.76 -19.52
N ARG A 172 22.98 9.81 -19.05
CA ARG A 172 23.31 9.72 -17.62
C ARG A 172 22.80 10.92 -16.84
N LEU A 173 23.05 12.14 -17.33
CA LEU A 173 22.63 13.36 -16.64
C LEU A 173 21.11 13.41 -16.48
N THR A 174 20.36 13.18 -17.57
CA THR A 174 18.89 13.15 -17.53
C THR A 174 18.37 12.00 -16.66
N GLY A 175 19.07 10.86 -16.64
CA GLY A 175 18.79 9.75 -15.72
C GLY A 175 18.94 10.15 -14.26
N GLY A 176 19.95 10.95 -13.94
CA GLY A 176 20.14 11.51 -12.60
C GLY A 176 19.01 12.43 -12.19
N ILE A 177 18.56 13.32 -13.09
CA ILE A 177 17.42 14.22 -12.85
C ILE A 177 16.14 13.42 -12.58
N VAL A 178 15.83 12.43 -13.41
CA VAL A 178 14.67 11.54 -13.20
C VAL A 178 14.81 10.75 -11.90
N GLY A 179 16.02 10.30 -11.56
CA GLY A 179 16.31 9.64 -10.29
C GLY A 179 16.00 10.52 -9.08
N VAL A 180 16.41 11.79 -9.10
CA VAL A 180 16.08 12.76 -8.04
C VAL A 180 14.57 13.01 -7.97
N ALA A 181 13.90 13.21 -9.11
CA ALA A 181 12.45 13.40 -9.16
C ALA A 181 11.70 12.19 -8.55
N LYS A 182 12.16 10.98 -8.84
CA LYS A 182 11.65 9.74 -8.22
C LYS A 182 11.90 9.70 -6.71
N GLY A 183 13.06 10.16 -6.26
CA GLY A 183 13.37 10.30 -4.84
C GLY A 183 12.45 11.29 -4.12
N ILE A 184 12.18 12.44 -4.74
CA ILE A 184 11.21 13.43 -4.23
C ILE A 184 9.82 12.81 -4.12
N LEU A 185 9.36 12.12 -5.17
CA LEU A 185 8.07 11.43 -5.17
C LEU A 185 7.97 10.41 -4.03
N PHE A 186 9.04 9.64 -3.76
CA PHE A 186 9.07 8.68 -2.67
C PHE A 186 8.96 9.36 -1.29
N ILE A 187 9.67 10.48 -1.11
CA ILE A 187 9.57 11.27 0.12
C ILE A 187 8.17 11.84 0.29
N TRP A 188 7.55 12.36 -0.78
CA TRP A 188 6.17 12.85 -0.74
C TRP A 188 5.16 11.76 -0.36
N ILE A 189 5.31 10.54 -0.87
CA ILE A 189 4.47 9.42 -0.44
C ILE A 189 4.64 9.17 1.07
N ALA A 190 5.86 9.19 1.60
CA ALA A 190 6.10 9.00 3.02
C ALA A 190 5.51 10.14 3.88
N LEU A 191 5.62 11.39 3.42
CA LEU A 191 5.03 12.56 4.08
C LEU A 191 3.50 12.53 4.04
N LEU A 192 2.90 12.09 2.93
CA LEU A 192 1.47 11.84 2.84
C LEU A 192 1.03 10.77 3.83
N LEU A 193 1.76 9.66 3.94
CA LEU A 193 1.46 8.62 4.94
C LEU A 193 1.53 9.17 6.36
N LEU A 194 2.54 9.97 6.71
CA LEU A 194 2.61 10.64 8.01
C LEU A 194 1.42 11.59 8.25
N THR A 195 0.98 12.30 7.20
CA THR A 195 -0.17 13.21 7.26
C THR A 195 -1.47 12.45 7.48
N ILE A 196 -1.69 11.33 6.78
CA ILE A 196 -2.85 10.45 6.96
C ILE A 196 -2.85 9.87 8.38
N LEU A 197 -1.66 9.50 8.89
CA LEU A 197 -1.46 8.92 10.21
C LEU A 197 -1.33 9.98 11.31
N CYS A 198 -1.69 11.25 11.08
CA CYS A 198 -1.45 12.35 12.04
C CYS A 198 -2.12 12.17 13.41
N SER A 199 -3.14 11.31 13.50
CA SER A 199 -3.80 10.98 14.77
C SER A 199 -3.04 9.94 15.61
N SER A 200 -2.15 9.17 14.97
CA SER A 200 -1.30 8.16 15.61
C SER A 200 -0.02 8.78 16.21
N ASP A 201 0.59 8.11 17.17
CA ASP A 201 1.84 8.57 17.80
C ASP A 201 3.00 8.65 16.79
N ILE A 202 3.03 7.72 15.82
CA ILE A 202 4.02 7.69 14.74
C ILE A 202 3.85 8.92 13.84
N GLY A 203 2.62 9.24 13.43
CA GLY A 203 2.33 10.40 12.60
C GLY A 203 2.63 11.72 13.32
N LYS A 204 2.24 11.86 14.59
CA LYS A 204 2.54 13.07 15.39
C LYS A 204 4.05 13.29 15.53
N SER A 205 4.77 12.26 15.96
CA SER A 205 6.23 12.32 16.14
C SER A 205 6.94 12.59 14.81
N GLY A 206 6.47 11.97 13.72
CA GLY A 206 7.01 12.17 12.38
C GLY A 206 6.79 13.60 11.85
N LEU A 207 5.58 14.16 12.02
CA LEU A 207 5.27 15.52 11.59
C LEU A 207 6.01 16.58 12.43
N GLU A 208 6.18 16.35 13.74
CA GLU A 208 7.01 17.20 14.59
C GLU A 208 8.48 17.23 14.11
N LEU A 209 8.98 16.08 13.66
CA LEU A 209 10.31 15.98 13.07
C LEU A 209 10.43 16.76 11.75
N VAL A 210 9.38 16.74 10.92
CA VAL A 210 9.28 17.52 9.68
C VAL A 210 9.27 19.02 9.98
N GLU A 211 8.52 19.46 11.00
CA GLU A 211 8.41 20.88 11.38
C GLU A 211 9.75 21.45 11.90
N LYS A 212 10.51 20.64 12.63
CA LYS A 212 11.82 21.03 13.20
C LYS A 212 12.94 21.05 12.16
N ASP A 213 12.75 20.43 11.00
CA ASP A 213 13.77 20.24 9.97
C ASP A 213 13.54 21.14 8.74
N SER A 214 14.50 22.00 8.43
CA SER A 214 14.35 22.96 7.33
C SER A 214 14.20 22.31 5.94
N ILE A 215 14.73 21.11 5.73
CA ILE A 215 14.69 20.41 4.43
C ILE A 215 13.38 19.65 4.28
N LEU A 216 12.99 18.90 5.31
CA LEU A 216 11.71 18.19 5.30
C LEU A 216 10.54 19.17 5.23
N GLN A 217 10.60 20.28 5.95
CA GLN A 217 9.59 21.33 5.87
C GLN A 217 9.49 21.91 4.46
N ALA A 218 10.61 22.14 3.78
CA ALA A 218 10.62 22.62 2.40
C ALA A 218 10.00 21.59 1.43
N LEU A 219 10.34 20.31 1.59
CA LEU A 219 9.76 19.22 0.78
C LEU A 219 8.26 19.04 1.02
N TYR A 220 7.82 19.14 2.28
CA TYR A 220 6.42 19.06 2.70
C TYR A 220 5.59 20.23 2.16
N LYS A 221 6.12 21.46 2.24
CA LYS A 221 5.43 22.65 1.74
C LYS A 221 5.12 22.58 0.24
N HIS A 222 6.00 21.95 -0.54
CA HIS A 222 5.83 21.76 -1.97
C HIS A 222 5.26 20.40 -2.35
N ASP A 223 4.81 19.61 -1.38
CA ASP A 223 4.30 18.27 -1.59
C ASP A 223 2.96 18.31 -2.34
N VAL A 224 3.01 17.93 -3.62
CA VAL A 224 1.81 17.91 -4.48
C VAL A 224 0.81 16.85 -4.02
N LEU A 225 1.28 15.73 -3.46
CA LEU A 225 0.41 14.64 -3.01
C LEU A 225 -0.35 15.03 -1.74
N VAL A 226 0.35 15.63 -0.77
CA VAL A 226 -0.27 16.16 0.44
C VAL A 226 -1.24 17.30 0.09
N ASN A 227 -0.83 18.25 -0.75
CA ASN A 227 -1.72 19.35 -1.15
C ASN A 227 -2.97 18.84 -1.86
N PHE A 228 -2.83 17.91 -2.81
CA PHE A 228 -3.97 17.30 -3.49
C PHE A 228 -4.90 16.55 -2.52
N PHE A 229 -4.33 15.79 -1.58
CA PHE A 229 -5.09 15.11 -0.53
C PHE A 229 -5.87 16.12 0.34
N MET A 230 -5.22 17.18 0.82
CA MET A 230 -5.86 18.20 1.64
C MET A 230 -6.96 18.95 0.87
N ASP A 231 -6.73 19.26 -0.41
CA ASP A 231 -7.73 19.91 -1.26
C ASP A 231 -8.99 19.04 -1.44
N ILE A 232 -8.86 17.71 -1.62
CA ILE A 232 -10.01 16.81 -1.78
C ILE A 232 -10.81 16.64 -0.47
N PHE A 233 -10.12 16.48 0.66
CA PHE A 233 -10.77 16.05 1.90
C PHE A 233 -11.14 17.19 2.83
N TYR A 234 -10.48 18.35 2.74
CA TYR A 234 -10.63 19.45 3.70
C TYR A 234 -11.08 20.79 3.10
N LYS A 235 -11.02 20.93 1.78
CA LYS A 235 -11.38 22.18 1.09
C LYS A 235 -12.76 22.03 0.45
N ASN A 236 -13.79 22.18 1.28
CA ASN A 236 -15.14 22.53 0.80
C ASN A 236 -15.17 23.98 0.35
#